data_AF-M0KS14-F1
#
_entry.id   AF-M0KS14-F1
#
_cell.length_a   1.000
_cell.length_b   1.000
_cell.length_c   1.000
_cell.angle_alpha   90.00
_cell.angle_beta   90.00
_cell.angle_gamma   90.00
#
_symmetry.space_group_name_H-M   'P 1'
#
loop_
_entity.id
_entity.type
_entity.pdbx_description
1 polymer ?
#
loop_
_entity_poly.entity_id
_entity_poly.type
_entity_poly.pdbx_seq_one_letter_code
_entity_poly.pdbx_strand_id
1 'polypeptide(L)'
;MADPDSTSPTEDERGNTPADAVAAETEPGEHGAEDDGGETDDDGESGDELDTEALRKQVEEKYDFDNFGPADMAEMTAEEWDVAFDEDSWITGDDLLDRVTRDLRNRVANRDVFARIERHRDPPRVLAYSDEGYAVVYPDGSLEGEGTVMRDVKPTVALCSMDSYDVPENVPDRPLPEPESVPEGGGELGNWMLQAIAGAQLLAGIALLGGAVLATAGVIGNRGTSIALLVVAGAAFIGVSLVLFFTVANARLSDTFRAEEYRDRLRAIGLEDGERPEFVPELDPQNSGSEDGATETDEAG
;
A
#
# COMPACT_ATOMS: atom_id res chain seq x y z
N MET A 1 -37.50 10.13 41.58
CA MET A 1 -37.66 8.67 41.41
C MET A 1 -37.96 8.47 39.94
N ALA A 2 -37.27 7.54 39.27
CA ALA A 2 -37.21 7.39 37.81
C ALA A 2 -36.62 8.59 37.05
N ASP A 3 -35.80 8.26 36.06
CA ASP A 3 -35.32 9.13 34.97
C ASP A 3 -35.78 8.44 33.64
N PRO A 4 -35.22 8.65 32.42
CA PRO A 4 -36.06 8.83 31.23
C PRO A 4 -36.14 7.61 30.30
N ASP A 5 -37.05 7.64 29.31
CA ASP A 5 -36.83 6.91 28.05
C ASP A 5 -37.58 7.47 26.81
N SER A 6 -36.91 7.31 25.67
CA SER A 6 -37.28 7.24 24.24
C SER A 6 -38.65 7.71 23.70
N THR A 7 -38.59 8.42 22.57
CA THR A 7 -39.20 7.95 21.29
C THR A 7 -38.54 8.61 20.07
N SER A 8 -38.27 7.82 19.02
CA SER A 8 -37.52 8.21 17.81
C SER A 8 -38.38 8.97 16.77
N PRO A 9 -37.82 9.38 15.62
CA PRO A 9 -38.02 8.53 14.44
C PRO A 9 -36.82 8.44 13.45
N THR A 10 -36.70 7.26 12.80
CA THR A 10 -36.43 6.98 11.37
C THR A 10 -35.45 7.83 10.54
N GLU A 11 -34.69 7.29 9.57
CA GLU A 11 -34.37 5.92 9.11
C GLU A 11 -33.18 6.10 8.13
N ASP A 12 -32.12 5.30 8.20
CA ASP A 12 -30.97 5.41 7.28
C ASP A 12 -30.86 4.17 6.38
N GLU A 13 -31.02 4.36 5.06
CA GLU A 13 -30.87 3.29 4.07
C GLU A 13 -29.39 3.02 3.75
N ARG A 14 -28.84 1.89 4.25
CA ARG A 14 -27.70 1.21 3.59
C ARG A 14 -27.39 -0.18 4.14
N GLY A 15 -26.90 -1.06 3.26
CA GLY A 15 -26.03 -2.20 3.64
C GLY A 15 -26.72 -3.47 4.12
N ASN A 16 -27.34 -4.23 3.22
CA ASN A 16 -27.81 -5.58 3.52
C ASN A 16 -26.62 -6.54 3.75
N THR A 17 -26.48 -7.06 4.98
CA THR A 17 -25.47 -8.06 5.36
C THR A 17 -26.15 -9.34 5.87
N PRO A 18 -26.00 -10.49 5.21
CA PRO A 18 -26.43 -11.77 5.76
C PRO A 18 -25.30 -12.40 6.59
N ALA A 19 -25.52 -12.50 7.90
CA ALA A 19 -24.64 -13.21 8.82
C ALA A 19 -25.44 -14.23 9.65
N ASP A 20 -25.57 -15.44 9.12
CA ASP A 20 -25.89 -16.69 9.82
C ASP A 20 -25.41 -17.83 8.89
N ALA A 21 -24.40 -18.63 9.24
CA ALA A 21 -24.39 -19.67 10.27
C ALA A 21 -24.91 -21.03 9.75
N VAL A 22 -23.96 -21.88 9.36
CA VAL A 22 -24.11 -23.34 9.33
C VAL A 22 -22.88 -23.96 10.00
N ALA A 23 -23.06 -24.39 11.25
CA ALA A 23 -22.08 -25.23 11.92
C ALA A 23 -22.27 -26.68 11.46
N ALA A 24 -21.17 -27.34 11.11
CA ALA A 24 -21.13 -28.78 10.87
C ALA A 24 -20.01 -29.36 11.73
N GLU A 25 -20.37 -29.91 12.89
CA GLU A 25 -19.46 -30.68 13.73
C GLU A 25 -19.18 -32.03 13.04
N THR A 26 -17.92 -32.47 13.01
CA THR A 26 -17.55 -33.81 12.52
C THR A 26 -16.51 -34.38 13.47
N GLU A 27 -16.81 -35.52 14.09
CA GLU A 27 -15.93 -36.20 15.04
C GLU A 27 -14.75 -36.90 14.31
N PRO A 28 -13.58 -37.05 14.96
CA PRO A 28 -12.43 -37.73 14.36
C PRO A 28 -12.67 -39.24 14.24
N GLY A 29 -12.56 -39.77 13.03
CA GLY A 29 -12.63 -41.22 12.77
C GLY A 29 -11.32 -41.94 13.10
N GLU A 30 -11.42 -43.16 13.64
CA GLU A 30 -10.26 -43.99 13.98
C GLU A 30 -9.49 -44.48 12.75
N HIS A 31 -8.17 -44.26 12.72
CA HIS A 31 -7.28 -44.92 11.76
C HIS A 31 -7.04 -46.39 12.17
N GLY A 32 -7.58 -47.32 11.38
CA GLY A 32 -7.15 -48.73 11.38
C GLY A 32 -5.84 -48.93 10.60
N ALA A 33 -5.07 -49.95 10.99
CA ALA A 33 -3.83 -50.37 10.33
C ALA A 33 -3.99 -51.77 9.68
N GLU A 34 -2.89 -52.35 9.16
CA GLU A 34 -2.81 -53.61 8.36
C GLU A 34 -3.37 -53.44 6.93
N ASP A 35 -2.86 -54.02 5.84
CA ASP A 35 -1.64 -54.82 5.48
C ASP A 35 -1.49 -54.66 3.92
N ASP A 36 -0.39 -54.91 3.18
CA ASP A 36 0.92 -55.60 3.34
C ASP A 36 1.97 -54.84 2.46
N GLY A 37 3.25 -55.26 2.40
CA GLY A 37 4.37 -54.51 1.80
C GLY A 37 4.56 -54.61 0.27
N GLY A 38 5.39 -53.69 -0.28
CA GLY A 38 5.75 -53.64 -1.70
C GLY A 38 7.01 -52.81 -2.01
N GLU A 39 8.20 -53.40 -1.85
CA GLU A 39 9.45 -52.81 -2.36
C GLU A 39 9.42 -52.75 -3.90
N THR A 40 9.53 -51.53 -4.43
CA THR A 40 9.75 -51.30 -5.86
C THR A 40 10.89 -50.28 -5.99
N ASP A 41 12.02 -50.69 -6.54
CA ASP A 41 13.03 -49.74 -7.02
C ASP A 41 12.40 -48.94 -8.17
N ASP A 42 12.47 -47.60 -8.12
CA ASP A 42 12.12 -46.76 -9.27
C ASP A 42 13.32 -45.90 -9.70
N ASP A 43 13.73 -46.12 -10.94
CA ASP A 43 14.80 -45.42 -11.66
C ASP A 43 14.07 -44.73 -12.84
N GLY A 44 13.13 -43.82 -12.51
CA GLY A 44 11.98 -43.46 -13.36
C GLY A 44 11.63 -41.98 -13.52
N GLU A 45 12.46 -41.04 -13.02
CA GLU A 45 12.31 -39.56 -13.09
C GLU A 45 12.35 -38.97 -14.53
N SER A 46 11.57 -39.49 -15.47
CA SER A 46 11.40 -39.00 -16.85
C SER A 46 10.12 -39.51 -17.55
N GLY A 47 9.30 -40.32 -16.87
CA GLY A 47 8.02 -40.83 -17.40
C GLY A 47 6.86 -39.88 -17.15
N ASP A 48 6.59 -39.63 -15.86
CA ASP A 48 5.35 -38.99 -15.41
C ASP A 48 5.32 -37.47 -15.66
N GLU A 49 6.49 -36.80 -15.70
CA GLU A 49 6.60 -35.38 -16.09
C GLU A 49 5.99 -35.09 -17.47
N LEU A 50 6.09 -36.03 -18.41
CA LEU A 50 5.56 -35.89 -19.76
C LEU A 50 4.05 -36.13 -19.85
N ASP A 51 3.48 -36.85 -18.88
CA ASP A 51 2.03 -37.06 -18.80
C ASP A 51 1.36 -35.89 -18.06
N THR A 52 1.99 -35.35 -17.02
CA THR A 52 1.53 -34.13 -16.33
C THR A 52 1.67 -32.88 -17.20
N GLU A 53 2.75 -32.68 -17.97
CA GLU A 53 2.84 -31.58 -18.95
C GLU A 53 1.74 -31.71 -20.04
N ALA A 54 1.45 -32.94 -20.48
CA ALA A 54 0.38 -33.20 -21.45
C ALA A 54 -1.03 -32.93 -20.86
N LEU A 55 -1.25 -33.26 -19.59
CA LEU A 55 -2.49 -32.98 -18.88
C LEU A 55 -2.67 -31.46 -18.64
N ARG A 56 -1.62 -30.76 -18.20
CA ARG A 56 -1.60 -29.29 -18.02
C ARG A 56 -2.10 -28.59 -19.27
N LYS A 57 -1.51 -28.94 -20.41
CA LYS A 57 -1.90 -28.39 -21.70
C LYS A 57 -3.34 -28.74 -22.10
N GLN A 58 -3.82 -29.94 -21.77
CA GLN A 58 -5.22 -30.32 -22.03
C GLN A 58 -6.20 -29.48 -21.20
N VAL A 59 -5.83 -29.14 -19.95
CA VAL A 59 -6.62 -28.26 -19.08
C VAL A 59 -6.60 -26.80 -19.60
N GLU A 60 -5.44 -26.30 -20.04
CA GLU A 60 -5.31 -24.99 -20.72
C GLU A 60 -6.13 -24.90 -22.03
N GLU A 61 -6.26 -26.00 -22.78
CA GLU A 61 -7.12 -26.06 -23.99
C GLU A 61 -8.61 -26.26 -23.65
N LYS A 62 -8.96 -26.67 -22.41
CA LYS A 62 -10.33 -26.97 -21.94
C LYS A 62 -11.00 -25.79 -21.24
N TYR A 63 -10.26 -24.98 -20.46
CA TYR A 63 -10.81 -23.91 -19.62
C TYR A 63 -10.30 -22.51 -19.99
N ASP A 64 -11.18 -21.52 -19.92
CA ASP A 64 -10.85 -20.10 -20.09
C ASP A 64 -10.47 -19.47 -18.74
N PHE A 65 -9.18 -19.50 -18.40
CA PHE A 65 -8.67 -19.00 -17.12
C PHE A 65 -8.90 -17.49 -16.90
N ASP A 66 -9.04 -16.68 -17.95
CA ASP A 66 -9.35 -15.25 -17.83
C ASP A 66 -10.81 -14.98 -17.38
N ASN A 67 -11.70 -15.98 -17.50
CA ASN A 67 -13.12 -15.89 -17.14
C ASN A 67 -13.59 -17.09 -16.28
N PHE A 68 -12.67 -17.76 -15.59
CA PHE A 68 -12.92 -18.95 -14.76
C PHE A 68 -13.76 -18.61 -13.52
N GLY A 69 -14.78 -19.43 -13.22
CA GLY A 69 -15.71 -19.17 -12.12
C GLY A 69 -16.14 -20.41 -11.32
N PRO A 70 -17.04 -20.23 -10.34
CA PRO A 70 -17.46 -21.31 -9.43
C PRO A 70 -18.22 -22.48 -10.09
N ALA A 71 -18.60 -22.35 -11.37
CA ALA A 71 -19.17 -23.44 -12.14
C ALA A 71 -18.06 -24.35 -12.71
N ASP A 72 -17.02 -23.73 -13.26
CA ASP A 72 -15.85 -24.40 -13.85
C ASP A 72 -15.06 -25.16 -12.77
N MET A 73 -14.88 -24.52 -11.60
CA MET A 73 -14.36 -25.13 -10.37
C MET A 73 -15.07 -26.44 -9.95
N ALA A 74 -16.34 -26.59 -10.30
CA ALA A 74 -17.17 -27.74 -9.94
C ALA A 74 -17.28 -28.80 -11.07
N GLU A 75 -16.75 -28.52 -12.27
CA GLU A 75 -16.61 -29.46 -13.38
C GLU A 75 -15.19 -30.03 -13.49
N MET A 76 -14.20 -29.31 -12.96
CA MET A 76 -12.77 -29.68 -12.92
C MET A 76 -12.51 -30.84 -11.95
N THR A 77 -11.77 -31.87 -12.39
CA THR A 77 -11.40 -33.02 -11.53
C THR A 77 -10.22 -32.67 -10.61
N ALA A 78 -9.95 -33.50 -9.59
CA ALA A 78 -8.78 -33.32 -8.73
C ALA A 78 -7.48 -33.35 -9.55
N GLU A 79 -7.31 -34.35 -10.42
CA GLU A 79 -6.15 -34.49 -11.32
C GLU A 79 -5.97 -33.27 -12.26
N GLU A 80 -7.08 -32.65 -12.70
CA GLU A 80 -7.03 -31.40 -13.49
C GLU A 80 -6.67 -30.19 -12.62
N TRP A 81 -7.18 -30.11 -11.38
CA TRP A 81 -6.87 -29.07 -10.39
C TRP A 81 -5.40 -29.09 -10.00
N ASP A 82 -4.88 -30.24 -9.58
CA ASP A 82 -3.51 -30.42 -9.06
C ASP A 82 -2.48 -30.00 -10.11
N VAL A 83 -2.72 -30.33 -11.39
CA VAL A 83 -1.80 -29.99 -12.49
C VAL A 83 -1.95 -28.54 -12.98
N ALA A 84 -3.11 -27.89 -12.76
CA ALA A 84 -3.34 -26.48 -13.11
C ALA A 84 -2.92 -25.49 -12.01
N PHE A 85 -2.94 -25.92 -10.75
CA PHE A 85 -2.58 -25.12 -9.57
C PHE A 85 -1.42 -25.76 -8.78
N ASP A 86 -0.51 -26.40 -9.52
CA ASP A 86 0.72 -27.03 -9.07
C ASP A 86 1.55 -26.08 -8.17
N GLU A 87 1.69 -26.45 -6.90
CA GLU A 87 2.44 -25.66 -5.91
C GLU A 87 3.97 -25.82 -6.03
N ASP A 88 4.46 -26.94 -6.59
CA ASP A 88 5.88 -27.13 -6.90
C ASP A 88 6.32 -26.30 -8.13
N SER A 89 5.37 -25.87 -8.98
CA SER A 89 5.62 -24.89 -10.04
C SER A 89 5.84 -23.45 -9.55
N TRP A 90 5.65 -23.16 -8.27
CA TRP A 90 5.81 -21.80 -7.73
C TRP A 90 7.25 -21.54 -7.29
N ILE A 91 7.77 -20.37 -7.67
CA ILE A 91 9.11 -19.95 -7.26
C ILE A 91 9.11 -19.71 -5.75
N THR A 92 9.96 -20.47 -5.05
CA THR A 92 10.24 -20.35 -3.61
C THR A 92 11.74 -20.07 -3.38
N GLY A 93 12.23 -20.24 -2.16
CA GLY A 93 13.64 -20.21 -1.82
C GLY A 93 14.28 -18.81 -1.92
N ASP A 94 15.57 -18.79 -2.22
CA ASP A 94 16.35 -17.55 -2.35
C ASP A 94 15.95 -16.74 -3.61
N ASP A 95 15.43 -17.40 -4.65
CA ASP A 95 14.99 -16.76 -5.91
C ASP A 95 13.66 -16.02 -5.72
N LEU A 96 12.70 -16.57 -4.96
CA LEU A 96 11.51 -15.83 -4.53
C LEU A 96 11.90 -14.57 -3.76
N LEU A 97 12.78 -14.71 -2.77
CA LEU A 97 13.21 -13.59 -1.93
C LEU A 97 13.95 -12.51 -2.73
N ASP A 98 14.71 -12.88 -3.77
CA ASP A 98 15.39 -11.93 -4.65
C ASP A 98 14.45 -11.29 -5.69
N ARG A 99 13.41 -12.00 -6.16
CA ARG A 99 12.29 -11.42 -6.93
C ARG A 99 11.50 -10.42 -6.09
N VAL A 100 11.09 -10.80 -4.87
CA VAL A 100 10.35 -9.94 -3.92
C VAL A 100 11.16 -8.72 -3.52
N THR A 101 12.45 -8.87 -3.17
CA THR A 101 13.35 -7.73 -2.87
C THR A 101 13.34 -6.71 -4.01
N ARG A 102 13.39 -7.21 -5.24
CA ARG A 102 13.51 -6.41 -6.45
C ARG A 102 12.22 -5.70 -6.82
N ASP A 103 11.07 -6.36 -6.78
CA ASP A 103 9.79 -5.69 -7.03
C ASP A 103 9.39 -4.71 -5.92
N LEU A 104 9.64 -5.04 -4.64
CA LEU A 104 9.40 -4.08 -3.55
C LEU A 104 10.25 -2.82 -3.71
N ARG A 105 11.52 -2.94 -4.11
CA ARG A 105 12.36 -1.76 -4.43
C ARG A 105 11.82 -0.95 -5.61
N ASN A 106 11.28 -1.59 -6.63
CA ASN A 106 10.59 -0.92 -7.75
C ASN A 106 9.34 -0.16 -7.27
N ARG A 107 8.44 -0.80 -6.51
CA ARG A 107 7.24 -0.17 -5.93
C ARG A 107 7.58 1.03 -5.04
N VAL A 108 8.63 0.93 -4.23
CA VAL A 108 9.08 2.05 -3.38
C VAL A 108 9.69 3.18 -4.24
N ALA A 109 10.41 2.88 -5.32
CA ALA A 109 10.93 3.90 -6.25
C ALA A 109 9.80 4.64 -6.99
N ASN A 110 8.74 3.93 -7.37
CA ASN A 110 7.54 4.49 -8.00
C ASN A 110 6.59 5.18 -6.99
N ARG A 111 6.84 5.02 -5.69
CA ARG A 111 6.05 5.54 -4.54
C ARG A 111 4.70 4.87 -4.32
N ASP A 112 4.54 3.65 -4.82
CA ASP A 112 3.37 2.80 -4.56
C ASP A 112 3.38 2.24 -3.12
N VAL A 113 4.57 2.10 -2.53
CA VAL A 113 4.81 1.58 -1.17
C VAL A 113 5.81 2.48 -0.44
N PHE A 114 5.64 2.68 0.87
CA PHE A 114 6.62 3.36 1.73
C PHE A 114 7.23 2.37 2.74
N ALA A 115 8.38 1.78 2.39
CA ALA A 115 9.12 0.87 3.26
C ALA A 115 10.62 0.86 2.94
N ARG A 116 11.46 0.66 3.95
CA ARG A 116 12.86 0.26 3.80
C ARG A 116 12.93 -1.26 3.65
N ILE A 117 13.69 -1.73 2.65
CA ILE A 117 13.77 -3.14 2.26
C ILE A 117 15.19 -3.68 2.55
N GLU A 118 15.29 -4.69 3.39
CA GLU A 118 16.55 -5.32 3.81
C GLU A 118 16.54 -6.83 3.53
N ARG A 119 17.48 -7.28 2.70
CA ARG A 119 17.65 -8.70 2.31
C ARG A 119 18.65 -9.37 3.23
N HIS A 120 18.18 -10.28 4.07
CA HIS A 120 19.02 -11.13 4.90
C HIS A 120 19.28 -12.47 4.19
N ARG A 121 20.50 -13.02 4.36
CA ARG A 121 20.94 -14.30 3.79
C ARG A 121 21.17 -15.38 4.85
N ASP A 122 21.21 -15.02 6.14
CA ASP A 122 21.47 -15.94 7.24
C ASP A 122 20.58 -15.65 8.46
N PRO A 123 19.56 -16.49 8.74
CA PRO A 123 18.82 -17.27 7.74
C PRO A 123 18.32 -16.40 6.55
N PRO A 124 17.97 -17.00 5.39
CA PRO A 124 17.41 -16.25 4.27
C PRO A 124 16.01 -15.69 4.59
N ARG A 125 15.83 -14.36 4.49
CA ARG A 125 14.53 -13.66 4.64
C ARG A 125 14.59 -12.25 4.04
N VAL A 126 13.45 -11.67 3.69
CA VAL A 126 13.32 -10.24 3.35
C VAL A 126 12.56 -9.53 4.46
N LEU A 127 13.11 -8.43 4.96
CA LEU A 127 12.43 -7.51 5.86
C LEU A 127 12.02 -6.26 5.08
N ALA A 128 10.73 -5.93 5.10
CA ALA A 128 10.20 -4.64 4.72
C ALA A 128 9.66 -3.95 5.97
N TYR A 129 9.99 -2.67 6.21
CA TYR A 129 9.42 -1.92 7.34
C TYR A 129 9.21 -0.44 7.04
N SER A 130 8.18 0.12 7.66
CA SER A 130 7.85 1.54 7.69
C SER A 130 7.93 2.07 9.12
N ASP A 131 7.45 3.27 9.34
CA ASP A 131 7.22 3.90 10.64
C ASP A 131 5.92 3.43 11.32
N GLU A 132 5.05 2.69 10.60
CA GLU A 132 3.70 2.27 11.03
C GLU A 132 3.45 0.76 10.93
N GLY A 133 4.45 -0.05 10.54
CA GLY A 133 4.32 -1.50 10.41
C GLY A 133 5.50 -2.17 9.70
N TYR A 134 5.47 -3.49 9.59
CA TYR A 134 6.53 -4.29 8.95
C TYR A 134 5.99 -5.59 8.35
N ALA A 135 6.80 -6.23 7.52
CA ALA A 135 6.60 -7.59 7.05
C ALA A 135 7.96 -8.31 6.91
N VAL A 136 8.03 -9.53 7.43
CA VAL A 136 9.08 -10.51 7.14
C VAL A 136 8.53 -11.50 6.12
N VAL A 137 9.30 -11.72 5.05
CA VAL A 137 9.04 -12.74 4.02
C VAL A 137 10.06 -13.86 4.20
N TYR A 138 9.57 -15.08 4.34
CA TYR A 138 10.37 -16.30 4.48
C TYR A 138 10.52 -17.03 3.13
N PRO A 139 11.46 -18.00 3.00
CA PRO A 139 11.76 -18.64 1.71
C PRO A 139 10.61 -19.49 1.14
N ASP A 140 9.72 -19.97 1.99
CA ASP A 140 8.47 -20.67 1.65
C ASP A 140 7.35 -19.73 1.19
N GLY A 141 7.61 -18.41 1.12
CA GLY A 141 6.61 -17.39 0.83
C GLY A 141 5.69 -17.06 2.00
N SER A 142 5.92 -17.64 3.19
CA SER A 142 5.16 -17.29 4.39
C SER A 142 5.51 -15.87 4.88
N LEU A 143 4.58 -15.29 5.65
CA LEU A 143 4.53 -13.86 5.94
C LEU A 143 4.17 -13.60 7.41
N GLU A 144 5.02 -12.83 8.08
CA GLU A 144 4.86 -12.39 9.46
C GLU A 144 4.96 -10.85 9.54
N GLY A 145 4.15 -10.22 10.40
CA GLY A 145 4.17 -8.76 10.60
C GLY A 145 2.80 -8.10 10.52
N GLU A 146 2.78 -6.77 10.50
CA GLU A 146 1.60 -5.96 10.76
C GLU A 146 1.57 -4.62 9.99
N GLY A 147 0.44 -3.91 10.10
CA GLY A 147 0.24 -2.59 9.53
C GLY A 147 0.10 -2.57 8.00
N THR A 148 0.40 -1.42 7.39
CA THR A 148 0.28 -1.18 5.94
C THR A 148 1.28 -2.01 5.13
N VAL A 149 2.51 -2.19 5.64
CA VAL A 149 3.56 -2.93 4.94
C VAL A 149 3.16 -4.38 4.66
N MET A 150 2.56 -5.07 5.63
CA MET A 150 2.02 -6.43 5.42
C MET A 150 0.97 -6.49 4.30
N ARG A 151 0.08 -5.48 4.22
CA ARG A 151 -0.94 -5.39 3.18
C ARG A 151 -0.34 -5.21 1.77
N ASP A 152 0.77 -4.48 1.65
CA ASP A 152 1.37 -4.15 0.36
C ASP A 152 2.40 -5.22 -0.08
N VAL A 153 3.05 -5.90 0.88
CA VAL A 153 3.97 -7.00 0.63
C VAL A 153 3.23 -8.27 0.23
N LYS A 154 2.07 -8.60 0.83
CA LYS A 154 1.36 -9.86 0.55
C LYS A 154 1.00 -10.07 -0.94
N PRO A 155 0.43 -9.10 -1.68
CA PRO A 155 0.23 -9.20 -3.13
C PRO A 155 1.54 -9.25 -3.92
N THR A 156 2.62 -8.67 -3.40
CA THR A 156 3.93 -8.69 -4.05
C THR A 156 4.55 -10.07 -4.00
N VAL A 157 4.47 -10.78 -2.87
CA VAL A 157 4.96 -12.17 -2.75
C VAL A 157 4.17 -13.11 -3.68
N ALA A 158 2.83 -13.06 -3.65
CA ALA A 158 1.98 -13.91 -4.47
C ALA A 158 2.12 -13.68 -5.99
N LEU A 159 2.56 -12.49 -6.42
CA LEU A 159 2.94 -12.25 -7.81
C LEU A 159 4.38 -12.73 -8.09
N CYS A 160 5.31 -12.52 -7.16
CA CYS A 160 6.70 -12.93 -7.34
C CYS A 160 6.89 -14.46 -7.34
N SER A 161 6.01 -15.25 -6.73
CA SER A 161 6.05 -16.72 -6.83
C SER A 161 5.57 -17.26 -8.17
N MET A 162 4.83 -16.49 -8.97
CA MET A 162 4.40 -16.88 -10.32
C MET A 162 5.53 -16.66 -11.33
N ASP A 163 5.92 -17.71 -12.05
CA ASP A 163 6.92 -17.63 -13.15
C ASP A 163 6.53 -16.61 -14.23
N SER A 164 5.24 -16.55 -14.56
CA SER A 164 4.67 -15.67 -15.58
C SER A 164 4.72 -14.17 -15.23
N TYR A 165 5.02 -13.81 -13.98
CA TYR A 165 5.17 -12.43 -13.56
C TYR A 165 6.57 -11.89 -13.89
N ASP A 166 6.64 -10.91 -14.78
CA ASP A 166 7.87 -10.19 -15.12
C ASP A 166 8.22 -9.17 -14.02
N VAL A 167 9.27 -9.46 -13.26
CA VAL A 167 9.81 -8.54 -12.24
C VAL A 167 10.88 -7.66 -12.90
N PRO A 168 10.86 -6.33 -12.73
CA PRO A 168 11.85 -5.43 -13.35
C PRO A 168 13.30 -5.76 -12.98
N GLU A 169 14.19 -5.95 -13.97
CA GLU A 169 15.59 -6.36 -13.72
C GLU A 169 16.43 -5.30 -12.98
N ASN A 170 16.26 -4.02 -13.33
CA ASN A 170 17.13 -2.93 -12.89
C ASN A 170 16.37 -1.98 -11.95
N VAL A 171 16.68 -2.06 -10.66
CA VAL A 171 16.06 -1.26 -9.59
C VAL A 171 17.14 -0.65 -8.69
N PRO A 172 16.93 0.54 -8.10
CA PRO A 172 17.90 1.11 -7.15
C PRO A 172 17.93 0.29 -5.85
N ASP A 173 19.13 -0.01 -5.34
CA ASP A 173 19.31 -0.68 -4.04
C ASP A 173 18.71 0.09 -2.86
N ARG A 174 18.71 1.43 -2.97
CA ARG A 174 18.11 2.37 -2.03
C ARG A 174 17.13 3.26 -2.81
N PRO A 175 15.83 2.89 -2.88
CA PRO A 175 14.82 3.66 -3.61
C PRO A 175 14.36 4.92 -2.86
N LEU A 176 14.50 4.96 -1.54
CA LEU A 176 14.11 6.10 -0.71
C LEU A 176 15.20 7.18 -0.68
N PRO A 177 14.81 8.48 -0.70
CA PRO A 177 15.74 9.60 -0.55
C PRO A 177 16.23 9.75 0.91
N GLU A 178 17.41 10.35 1.06
CA GLU A 178 17.92 10.81 2.37
C GLU A 178 17.08 12.00 2.87
N PRO A 179 16.75 12.14 4.17
CA PRO A 179 15.81 13.16 4.66
C PRO A 179 16.17 14.59 4.24
N GLU A 180 17.44 14.98 4.30
CA GLU A 180 17.92 16.30 3.89
C GLU A 180 17.81 16.57 2.38
N SER A 181 17.68 15.51 1.57
CA SER A 181 17.54 15.61 0.11
C SER A 181 16.09 15.89 -0.33
N VAL A 182 15.11 15.77 0.58
CA VAL A 182 13.69 16.07 0.32
C VAL A 182 13.49 17.57 0.05
N PRO A 183 13.05 17.97 -1.15
CA PRO A 183 12.93 19.39 -1.52
C PRO A 183 11.66 20.05 -0.95
N GLU A 184 11.76 21.32 -0.56
CA GLU A 184 10.68 22.07 0.09
C GLU A 184 9.65 22.64 -0.91
N GLY A 185 8.87 21.74 -1.49
CA GLY A 185 7.64 22.06 -2.23
C GLY A 185 7.72 21.83 -3.74
N GLY A 186 6.82 21.00 -4.26
CA GLY A 186 6.66 20.79 -5.71
C GLY A 186 5.79 21.85 -6.40
N GLY A 187 5.03 22.65 -5.64
CA GLY A 187 4.01 23.57 -6.16
C GLY A 187 4.51 24.94 -6.64
N GLU A 188 5.79 25.27 -6.50
CA GLU A 188 6.32 26.65 -6.61
C GLU A 188 5.87 27.41 -7.87
N LEU A 189 5.92 26.77 -9.04
CA LEU A 189 5.63 27.42 -10.33
C LEU A 189 4.13 27.79 -10.47
N GLY A 190 3.23 26.90 -10.04
CA GLY A 190 1.79 27.15 -10.02
C GLY A 190 1.41 28.17 -8.96
N ASN A 191 2.05 28.09 -7.79
CA ASN A 191 1.92 29.05 -6.70
C ASN A 191 2.35 30.47 -7.14
N TRP A 192 3.50 30.60 -7.82
CA TRP A 192 4.00 31.86 -8.36
C TRP A 192 3.06 32.46 -9.43
N MET A 193 2.51 31.62 -10.31
CA MET A 193 1.52 32.07 -11.30
C MET A 193 0.25 32.62 -10.63
N LEU A 194 -0.31 31.92 -9.65
CA LEU A 194 -1.47 32.41 -8.89
C LEU A 194 -1.15 33.69 -8.10
N GLN A 195 0.03 33.78 -7.52
CA GLN A 195 0.49 34.96 -6.79
C GLN A 195 0.69 36.17 -7.72
N ALA A 196 1.18 35.97 -8.95
CA ALA A 196 1.30 37.01 -9.96
C ALA A 196 -0.06 37.53 -10.43
N ILE A 197 -1.03 36.63 -10.66
CA ILE A 197 -2.42 37.00 -10.98
C ILE A 197 -3.05 37.77 -9.81
N ALA A 198 -2.93 37.26 -8.58
CA ALA A 198 -3.44 37.92 -7.37
C ALA A 198 -2.84 39.32 -7.18
N GLY A 199 -1.53 39.48 -7.39
CA GLY A 199 -0.84 40.77 -7.32
C GLY A 199 -1.28 41.76 -8.40
N ALA A 200 -1.42 41.32 -9.65
CA ALA A 200 -1.94 42.15 -10.74
C ALA A 200 -3.39 42.59 -10.47
N GLN A 201 -4.22 41.68 -9.92
CA GLN A 201 -5.61 41.97 -9.58
C GLN A 201 -5.71 42.91 -8.36
N LEU A 202 -4.80 42.80 -7.38
CA LEU A 202 -4.69 43.74 -6.26
C LEU A 202 -4.39 45.16 -6.76
N LEU A 203 -3.39 45.30 -7.63
CA LEU A 203 -3.00 46.57 -8.22
C LEU A 203 -4.12 47.20 -9.05
N ALA A 204 -4.84 46.40 -9.84
CA ALA A 204 -6.02 46.86 -10.57
C ALA A 204 -7.16 47.33 -9.63
N GLY A 205 -7.42 46.59 -8.54
CA GLY A 205 -8.40 46.99 -7.53
C GLY A 205 -8.04 48.29 -6.82
N ILE A 206 -6.78 48.44 -6.41
CA ILE A 206 -6.24 49.67 -5.82
C ILE A 206 -6.33 50.84 -6.81
N ALA A 207 -6.01 50.62 -8.09
CA ALA A 207 -6.11 51.65 -9.13
C ALA A 207 -7.56 52.11 -9.36
N LEU A 208 -8.54 51.20 -9.31
CA LEU A 208 -9.97 51.52 -9.40
C LEU A 208 -10.44 52.34 -8.19
N LEU A 209 -10.05 51.98 -6.97
CA LEU A 209 -10.37 52.78 -5.77
C LEU A 209 -9.67 54.15 -5.78
N GLY A 210 -8.40 54.22 -6.19
CA GLY A 210 -7.68 55.49 -6.37
C GLY A 210 -8.35 56.37 -7.43
N GLY A 211 -8.80 55.79 -8.55
CA GLY A 211 -9.60 56.47 -9.56
C GLY A 211 -10.93 57.01 -9.02
N ALA A 212 -11.60 56.27 -8.13
CA ALA A 212 -12.82 56.73 -7.47
C ALA A 212 -12.56 57.95 -6.55
N VAL A 213 -11.46 57.94 -5.79
CA VAL A 213 -11.05 59.07 -4.92
C VAL A 213 -10.66 60.31 -5.73
N LEU A 214 -9.95 60.13 -6.85
CA LEU A 214 -9.58 61.24 -7.73
C LEU A 214 -10.78 61.80 -8.50
N ALA A 215 -11.82 60.98 -8.74
CA ALA A 215 -13.09 61.41 -9.31
C ALA A 215 -13.97 62.17 -8.30
N THR A 216 -14.07 61.74 -7.04
CA THR A 216 -14.78 62.52 -6.00
C THR A 216 -14.07 63.84 -5.67
N ALA A 217 -12.74 63.88 -5.78
CA ALA A 217 -11.95 65.12 -5.68
C ALA A 217 -12.06 66.04 -6.91
N GLY A 218 -12.74 65.63 -7.98
CA GLY A 218 -12.89 66.44 -9.21
C GLY A 218 -11.60 66.58 -10.04
N VAL A 219 -10.57 65.78 -9.77
CA VAL A 219 -9.28 65.81 -10.47
C VAL A 219 -9.36 65.08 -11.81
N ILE A 220 -10.22 64.05 -11.92
CA ILE A 220 -10.39 63.21 -13.10
C ILE A 220 -11.88 62.90 -13.31
N GLY A 221 -12.33 62.80 -14.56
CA GLY A 221 -13.65 62.27 -14.90
C GLY A 221 -14.63 63.31 -15.43
N ASN A 222 -15.63 62.82 -16.17
CA ASN A 222 -16.69 63.65 -16.77
C ASN A 222 -18.03 63.35 -16.08
N ARG A 223 -19.08 64.10 -16.44
CA ARG A 223 -20.45 63.96 -15.89
C ARG A 223 -21.10 62.56 -16.07
N GLY A 224 -20.45 61.63 -16.78
CA GLY A 224 -20.87 60.22 -16.92
C GLY A 224 -20.00 59.20 -16.15
N THR A 225 -19.02 59.63 -15.34
CA THR A 225 -18.14 58.72 -14.60
C THR A 225 -18.85 58.16 -13.35
N SER A 226 -19.29 56.91 -13.42
CA SER A 226 -19.98 56.21 -12.32
C SER A 226 -19.04 55.82 -11.17
N ILE A 227 -18.80 56.74 -10.24
CA ILE A 227 -17.96 56.54 -9.03
C ILE A 227 -18.34 55.24 -8.28
N ALA A 228 -19.63 54.94 -8.14
CA ALA A 228 -20.11 53.73 -7.48
C ALA A 228 -19.62 52.43 -8.17
N LEU A 229 -19.51 52.40 -9.50
CA LEU A 229 -18.98 51.24 -10.23
C LEU A 229 -17.47 51.09 -10.02
N LEU A 230 -16.73 52.20 -9.94
CA LEU A 230 -15.28 52.16 -9.63
C LEU A 230 -15.04 51.60 -8.22
N VAL A 231 -15.86 51.99 -7.24
CA VAL A 231 -15.76 51.48 -5.85
C VAL A 231 -16.12 49.99 -5.79
N VAL A 232 -17.25 49.58 -6.37
CA VAL A 232 -17.70 48.17 -6.35
C VAL A 232 -16.73 47.26 -7.12
N ALA A 233 -16.25 47.67 -8.30
CA ALA A 233 -15.27 46.91 -9.05
C ALA A 233 -13.92 46.84 -8.33
N GLY A 234 -13.43 47.96 -7.77
CA GLY A 234 -12.18 47.98 -7.00
C GLY A 234 -12.22 47.07 -5.78
N ALA A 235 -13.34 47.10 -5.03
CA ALA A 235 -13.56 46.21 -3.90
C ALA A 235 -13.66 44.72 -4.31
N ALA A 236 -14.33 44.41 -5.42
CA ALA A 236 -14.40 43.03 -5.94
C ALA A 236 -13.03 42.50 -6.39
N PHE A 237 -12.23 43.33 -7.06
CA PHE A 237 -10.86 42.99 -7.46
C PHE A 237 -9.96 42.72 -6.25
N ILE A 238 -10.03 43.56 -5.21
CA ILE A 238 -9.32 43.34 -3.94
C ILE A 238 -9.81 42.06 -3.24
N GLY A 239 -11.13 41.84 -3.16
CA GLY A 239 -11.70 40.66 -2.50
C GLY A 239 -11.25 39.34 -3.13
N VAL A 240 -11.31 39.22 -4.46
CA VAL A 240 -10.82 38.03 -5.18
C VAL A 240 -9.31 37.88 -5.04
N SER A 241 -8.54 38.98 -5.11
CA SER A 241 -7.09 38.96 -4.88
C SER A 241 -6.73 38.41 -3.50
N LEU A 242 -7.41 38.86 -2.44
CA LEU A 242 -7.20 38.37 -1.07
C LEU A 242 -7.49 36.87 -0.93
N VAL A 243 -8.54 36.37 -1.59
CA VAL A 243 -8.85 34.92 -1.64
C VAL A 243 -7.72 34.15 -2.33
N LEU A 244 -7.24 34.60 -3.49
CA LEU A 244 -6.13 33.96 -4.20
C LEU A 244 -4.84 33.94 -3.37
N PHE A 245 -4.49 35.05 -2.70
CA PHE A 245 -3.35 35.10 -1.77
C PHE A 245 -3.52 34.14 -0.58
N PHE A 246 -4.73 33.99 -0.04
CA PHE A 246 -5.01 33.04 1.05
C PHE A 246 -4.87 31.59 0.59
N THR A 247 -5.40 31.23 -0.59
CA THR A 247 -5.21 29.90 -1.20
C THR A 247 -3.73 29.58 -1.42
N VAL A 248 -2.97 30.54 -1.96
CA VAL A 248 -1.50 30.48 -2.14
C VAL A 248 -0.77 30.24 -0.81
N ALA A 249 -1.12 31.00 0.24
CA ALA A 249 -0.49 30.86 1.55
C ALA A 249 -0.78 29.49 2.19
N ASN A 250 -2.02 29.01 2.09
CA ASN A 250 -2.41 27.70 2.62
C ASN A 250 -1.76 26.54 1.86
N ALA A 251 -1.66 26.64 0.52
CA ALA A 251 -1.00 25.63 -0.30
C ALA A 251 0.49 25.52 0.07
N ARG A 252 1.21 26.65 0.12
CA ARG A 252 2.63 26.66 0.52
C ARG A 252 2.85 26.07 1.90
N LEU A 253 2.01 26.42 2.88
CA LEU A 253 2.10 25.91 4.24
C LEU A 253 1.84 24.38 4.29
N SER A 254 0.86 23.89 3.53
CA SER A 254 0.58 22.45 3.42
C SER A 254 1.71 21.68 2.76
N ASP A 255 2.37 22.24 1.75
CA ASP A 255 3.52 21.60 1.08
C ASP A 255 4.75 21.56 1.99
N THR A 256 5.01 22.63 2.78
CA THR A 256 6.08 22.62 3.79
C THR A 256 5.82 21.59 4.89
N PHE A 257 4.59 21.49 5.42
CA PHE A 257 4.27 20.48 6.44
C PHE A 257 4.43 19.05 5.91
N ARG A 258 3.95 18.76 4.70
CA ARG A 258 4.12 17.43 4.07
C ARG A 258 5.58 17.08 3.82
N ALA A 259 6.42 18.07 3.50
CA ALA A 259 7.85 17.84 3.31
C ALA A 259 8.52 17.44 4.64
N GLU A 260 8.23 18.12 5.75
CA GLU A 260 8.81 17.76 7.05
C GLU A 260 8.20 16.47 7.63
N GLU A 261 6.89 16.25 7.48
CA GLU A 261 6.22 14.99 7.81
C GLU A 261 6.89 13.82 7.09
N TYR A 262 7.16 13.93 5.78
CA TYR A 262 7.88 12.91 5.03
C TYR A 262 9.34 12.72 5.51
N ARG A 263 10.04 13.80 5.90
CA ARG A 263 11.38 13.72 6.52
C ARG A 263 11.34 12.96 7.85
N ASP A 264 10.42 13.29 8.74
CA ASP A 264 10.26 12.62 10.03
C ASP A 264 9.95 11.13 9.87
N ARG A 265 9.14 10.74 8.87
CA ARG A 265 8.92 9.33 8.52
C ARG A 265 10.19 8.63 8.00
N LEU A 266 10.99 9.30 7.16
CA LEU A 266 12.29 8.77 6.70
C LEU A 266 13.29 8.61 7.86
N ARG A 267 13.30 9.54 8.83
CA ARG A 267 14.09 9.45 10.08
C ARG A 267 13.66 8.25 10.93
N ALA A 268 12.35 8.09 11.14
CA ALA A 268 11.79 7.02 11.97
C ALA A 268 12.16 5.61 11.48
N ILE A 269 12.36 5.43 10.16
CA ILE A 269 12.84 4.15 9.56
C ILE A 269 14.37 4.05 9.45
N GLY A 270 15.10 4.90 10.19
CA GLY A 270 16.55 4.81 10.35
C GLY A 270 17.38 5.31 9.17
N LEU A 271 16.86 6.18 8.30
CA LEU A 271 17.66 6.72 7.18
C LEU A 271 18.62 7.85 7.59
N GLU A 272 18.47 8.44 8.77
CA GLU A 272 19.42 9.44 9.31
C GLU A 272 20.50 8.74 10.17
N ASP A 273 20.14 8.14 11.31
CA ASP A 273 21.11 7.55 12.25
C ASP A 273 21.48 6.08 11.94
N GLY A 274 20.52 5.27 11.47
CA GLY A 274 20.72 3.86 11.08
C GLY A 274 19.79 2.86 11.76
N GLU A 275 19.36 3.17 12.99
CA GLU A 275 18.52 2.33 13.87
C GLU A 275 17.13 2.02 13.29
N ARG A 276 16.60 0.82 13.58
CA ARG A 276 15.23 0.43 13.22
C ARG A 276 14.21 0.94 14.27
N PRO A 277 12.92 1.11 13.93
CA PRO A 277 11.86 1.31 14.91
C PRO A 277 11.79 0.16 15.94
N GLU A 278 11.49 0.47 17.21
CA GLU A 278 11.50 -0.50 18.32
C GLU A 278 10.55 -1.72 18.13
N PHE A 279 9.51 -1.60 17.29
CA PHE A 279 8.57 -2.68 17.00
C PHE A 279 9.07 -3.65 15.89
N VAL A 280 10.11 -3.28 15.15
CA VAL A 280 10.64 -4.10 14.04
C VAL A 280 11.56 -5.18 14.61
N PRO A 281 11.31 -6.48 14.37
CA PRO A 281 12.07 -7.55 15.02
C PRO A 281 13.59 -7.46 14.84
N GLU A 282 14.33 -7.76 15.92
CA GLU A 282 15.77 -8.02 15.86
C GLU A 282 16.01 -9.36 15.15
N LEU A 283 16.27 -9.27 13.86
CA LEU A 283 16.52 -10.40 12.95
C LEU A 283 17.93 -11.01 13.13
N ASP A 284 18.29 -11.29 14.37
CA ASP A 284 19.57 -11.90 14.77
C ASP A 284 19.61 -13.42 14.40
N PRO A 285 20.75 -13.98 13.99
CA PRO A 285 20.80 -15.32 13.35
C PRO A 285 20.56 -16.50 14.31
N GLN A 286 20.29 -16.25 15.59
CA GLN A 286 19.96 -17.28 16.59
C GLN A 286 18.47 -17.34 16.95
N ASN A 287 17.63 -16.42 16.46
CA ASN A 287 16.21 -16.34 16.85
C ASN A 287 15.30 -17.21 15.97
N SER A 288 15.71 -18.45 15.69
CA SER A 288 14.96 -19.43 14.92
C SER A 288 14.47 -20.56 15.82
N GLY A 289 13.19 -20.52 16.18
CA GLY A 289 12.50 -21.66 16.81
C GLY A 289 12.92 -21.98 18.25
N SER A 290 12.64 -21.07 19.19
CA SER A 290 12.41 -21.50 20.57
C SER A 290 11.01 -22.10 20.70
N GLU A 291 10.86 -23.37 20.31
CA GLU A 291 9.73 -24.18 20.78
C GLU A 291 9.78 -24.20 22.31
N ASP A 292 8.77 -23.63 22.98
CA ASP A 292 8.72 -23.50 24.44
C ASP A 292 8.35 -24.86 25.06
N GLY A 293 9.31 -25.77 25.01
CA GLY A 293 9.16 -27.18 25.37
C GLY A 293 8.76 -27.35 26.83
N ALA A 294 7.54 -27.83 27.05
CA ALA A 294 6.94 -27.96 28.38
C ALA A 294 7.80 -28.82 29.33
N THR A 295 8.56 -28.18 30.21
CA THR A 295 9.24 -28.86 31.32
C THR A 295 8.22 -29.29 32.36
N GLU A 296 7.92 -30.59 32.38
CA GLU A 296 7.20 -31.24 33.49
C GLU A 296 7.87 -30.91 34.82
N THR A 297 7.17 -30.19 35.70
CA THR A 297 7.56 -30.06 37.10
C THR A 297 7.08 -31.28 37.89
N ASP A 298 7.77 -32.40 37.73
CA ASP A 298 7.70 -33.52 38.68
C ASP A 298 8.70 -33.29 39.82
N GLU A 299 8.23 -32.74 40.94
CA GLU A 299 8.96 -32.79 42.22
C GLU A 299 8.07 -33.40 43.32
N ALA A 300 8.35 -34.67 43.62
CA ALA A 300 7.94 -35.31 44.86
C ALA A 300 9.07 -35.21 45.90
N GLY A 301 8.86 -34.45 46.99
CA GLY A 301 9.83 -34.23 48.07
C GLY A 301 9.22 -33.79 49.40
#